data_AF-A0A5B8UU08-F1
#
_entry.id   AF-A0A5B8UU08-F1
#
_cell.length_a   1.000
_cell.length_b   1.000
_cell.length_c   1.000
_cell.angle_alpha   90.00
_cell.angle_beta   90.00
_cell.angle_gamma   90.00
#
_symmetry.space_group_name_H-M   'P 1'
#
loop_
_entity.id
_entity.type
_entity.pdbx_description
1 polymer ?
#
loop_
_entity_poly.entity_id
_entity_poly.type
_entity_poly.pdbx_seq_one_letter_code
_entity_poly.pdbx_strand_id
1 'polypeptide(L)' 'MDTLQQPLNQLAFSPDFLARSGDMGFRCLQDILDCTPAAILKKERFSYLWLEELTTYLSAKGWLTLWQPWPGNNAR' A
#
# COMPACT_ATOMS: atom_id res chain seq x y z
N MET A 1 -11.05 11.97 10.99
CA MET A 1 -10.64 12.15 9.59
C MET A 1 -9.85 10.92 9.20
N ASP A 2 -10.39 10.13 8.27
CA ASP A 2 -9.82 8.85 7.85
C ASP A 2 -8.57 9.07 6.99
N THR A 3 -7.39 8.88 7.58
CA THR A 3 -6.10 9.03 6.88
C THR A 3 -5.97 8.10 5.67
N LEU A 4 -6.76 7.01 5.63
CA LEU A 4 -6.76 6.03 4.54
C LEU A 4 -7.40 6.55 3.25
N GLN A 5 -8.39 7.44 3.36
CA GLN A 5 -9.04 8.07 2.21
C GLN A 5 -8.29 9.31 1.72
N GLN A 6 -7.25 9.74 2.43
CA GLN A 6 -6.43 10.84 1.97
C GLN A 6 -5.67 10.44 0.70
N PRO A 7 -5.59 11.35 -0.28
CA PRO A 7 -4.85 11.07 -1.49
C PRO A 7 -3.36 10.92 -1.19
N LEU A 8 -2.69 10.02 -1.90
CA LEU A 8 -1.30 9.64 -1.62
C LEU A 8 -0.35 10.85 -1.66
N ASN A 9 -0.64 11.83 -2.51
CA ASN A 9 0.13 13.07 -2.63
C ASN A 9 0.04 14.02 -1.42
N GLN A 10 -0.88 13.79 -0.49
CA GLN A 10 -0.96 14.50 0.79
C GLN A 10 -0.22 13.74 1.90
N LEU A 11 0.31 12.56 1.60
CA LEU A 11 1.08 11.75 2.52
C LEU A 11 2.58 11.91 2.23
N ALA A 12 3.40 11.63 3.23
CA ALA A 12 4.86 11.78 3.17
C ALA A 12 5.55 10.62 2.40
N PHE A 13 5.03 10.28 1.21
CA PHE A 13 5.64 9.32 0.30
C PHE A 13 6.61 10.00 -0.67
N SER A 14 7.54 9.21 -1.22
CA SER A 14 8.50 9.68 -2.20
C SER A 14 7.82 9.97 -3.55
N PRO A 15 8.39 10.87 -4.37
CA PRO A 15 7.85 11.15 -5.69
C PRO A 15 7.85 9.92 -6.61
N ASP A 16 8.81 8.99 -6.46
CA ASP A 16 8.83 7.72 -7.20
C ASP A 16 7.65 6.83 -6.79
N PHE A 17 7.37 6.74 -5.49
CA PHE A 17 6.20 6.02 -5.00
C PHE A 17 4.90 6.59 -5.54
N LEU A 18 4.75 7.91 -5.53
CA LEU A 18 3.55 8.60 -6.04
C LEU A 18 3.37 8.37 -7.54
N ALA A 19 4.45 8.47 -8.33
CA ALA A 19 4.40 8.21 -9.77
C ALA A 19 3.95 6.77 -10.06
N ARG A 20 4.60 5.77 -9.43
CA ARG A 20 4.25 4.35 -9.60
C ARG A 20 2.84 4.05 -9.12
N SER A 21 2.42 4.63 -8.00
CA SER A 21 1.06 4.47 -7.49
C SER A 21 0.04 4.99 -8.50
N GLY A 22 0.31 6.15 -9.10
CA GLY A 22 -0.49 6.71 -10.18
C GLY A 22 -0.55 5.80 -11.41
N ASP A 23 0.61 5.29 -11.87
CA ASP A 23 0.68 4.33 -12.98
C ASP A 23 -0.07 3.01 -12.69
N MET A 24 -0.10 2.57 -11.43
CA MET A 24 -0.85 1.38 -11.00
C MET A 24 -2.34 1.66 -10.80
N GLY A 25 -2.77 2.93 -10.89
CA GLY A 25 -4.15 3.37 -10.74
C GLY A 25 -4.59 3.67 -9.31
N PHE A 26 -3.66 3.76 -8.35
CA PHE A 26 -3.96 4.03 -6.95
C PHE A 26 -3.99 5.53 -6.66
N ARG A 27 -5.04 6.00 -5.97
CA ARG A 27 -5.21 7.43 -5.63
C ARG A 27 -5.08 7.69 -4.14
N CYS A 28 -5.53 6.77 -3.31
CA CYS A 28 -5.44 6.84 -1.86
C CYS A 28 -4.93 5.52 -1.26
N LEU A 29 -4.57 5.53 0.03
CA LEU A 29 -4.13 4.31 0.73
C LEU A 29 -5.22 3.24 0.71
N GLN A 30 -6.50 3.64 0.82
CA GLN A 30 -7.61 2.71 0.78
C GLN A 30 -7.65 1.89 -0.51
N ASP A 31 -7.36 2.46 -1.69
CA ASP A 31 -7.29 1.71 -2.95
C ASP A 31 -6.23 0.60 -2.90
N ILE A 32 -5.11 0.88 -2.23
CA ILE A 32 -4.01 -0.08 -2.08
C ILE A 32 -4.38 -1.17 -1.07
N LEU A 33 -5.01 -0.78 0.05
CA LEU A 33 -5.43 -1.69 1.10
C LEU A 33 -6.57 -2.62 0.66
N ASP A 34 -7.42 -2.16 -0.25
CA ASP A 34 -8.48 -2.96 -0.86
C ASP A 34 -7.92 -4.02 -1.83
N CYS A 35 -6.72 -3.79 -2.37
CA CYS A 35 -6.05 -4.74 -3.22
C CYS A 35 -5.30 -5.80 -2.42
N THR A 36 -5.50 -7.07 -2.78
CA THR A 36 -4.68 -8.15 -2.23
C THR A 36 -3.22 -8.00 -2.66
N PRO A 37 -2.25 -8.45 -1.82
CA PRO A 37 -0.84 -8.46 -2.20
C PRO A 37 -0.59 -9.16 -3.53
N ALA A 38 -1.30 -10.28 -3.78
CA ALA A 38 -1.20 -11.02 -5.04
C ALA A 38 -1.69 -10.23 -6.28
N ALA A 39 -2.69 -9.35 -6.13
CA ALA A 39 -3.15 -8.48 -7.21
C ALA A 39 -2.14 -7.36 -7.50
N ILE A 40 -1.51 -6.82 -6.46
CA ILE A 40 -0.51 -5.76 -6.58
C ILE A 40 0.76 -6.28 -7.26
N LEU A 41 1.22 -7.49 -6.90
CA LEU A 41 2.38 -8.13 -7.52
C LEU A 41 2.23 -8.36 -9.04
N LYS A 42 0.99 -8.37 -9.56
CA LYS A 42 0.70 -8.57 -10.98
C LYS A 42 0.59 -7.25 -11.77
N LYS A 43 0.71 -6.09 -11.14
CA LYS A 43 0.63 -4.78 -11.81
C LYS A 43 1.92 -4.53 -12.61
N GLU A 44 1.82 -4.06 -13.85
CA GLU A 44 2.96 -3.82 -14.76
C GLU A 44 4.02 -2.84 -14.23
N ARG A 45 3.66 -1.97 -13.27
CA ARG A 45 4.56 -0.98 -12.66
C ARG A 45 4.89 -1.26 -11.19
N PHE A 46 4.59 -2.48 -10.74
CA PHE A 46 4.98 -2.94 -9.42
C PHE A 46 6.51 -2.88 -9.24
N SER A 47 6.93 -2.52 -8.04
CA SER A 47 8.35 -2.48 -7.65
C SER A 47 8.49 -2.92 -6.19
N TYR A 48 9.54 -3.68 -5.91
CA TYR A 48 9.88 -4.06 -4.53
C TYR A 48 10.26 -2.84 -3.68
N LEU A 49 10.84 -1.79 -4.28
CA LEU A 49 11.12 -0.52 -3.58
C LEU A 49 9.82 0.21 -3.21
N TRP A 50 8.83 0.18 -4.11
CA TRP A 50 7.50 0.72 -3.82
C TRP A 50 6.84 -0.04 -2.67
N LEU A 51 6.96 -1.37 -2.67
CA LEU A 51 6.44 -2.24 -1.61
C LEU A 51 7.11 -1.94 -0.26
N GLU A 52 8.43 -1.81 -0.24
CA GLU A 52 9.22 -1.49 0.95
C GLU A 52 8.83 -0.13 1.54
N GLU A 53 8.62 0.89 0.70
CA GLU A 53 8.21 2.21 1.17
C GLU A 53 6.80 2.17 1.78
N LEU A 54 5.88 1.45 1.14
CA LEU A 54 4.53 1.24 1.66
C LEU A 54 4.54 0.52 3.01
N THR A 55 5.27 -0.60 3.12
CA THR A 55 5.34 -1.38 4.37
C THR A 55 6.02 -0.58 5.47
N THR A 56 7.07 0.20 5.15
CA THR A 56 7.73 1.10 6.10
C THR A 56 6.76 2.15 6.64
N TYR A 57 6.00 2.80 5.75
CA TYR A 57 5.00 3.80 6.14
C TYR A 57 3.88 3.19 6.99
N LEU A 58 3.32 2.05 6.57
CA LEU A 58 2.28 1.34 7.31
C LEU A 58 2.79 0.83 8.66
N SER A 59 4.03 0.35 8.73
CA SER A 59 4.67 -0.09 9.98
C SER A 59 4.83 1.06 10.96
N ALA A 60 5.34 2.21 10.51
CA ALA A 60 5.49 3.41 11.33
C ALA A 60 4.17 3.91 11.92
N LYS A 61 3.05 3.64 11.25
CA LYS A 61 1.69 3.99 11.72
C LYS A 61 0.94 2.85 12.43
N GLY A 62 1.52 1.66 12.51
CA GLY A 62 0.87 0.48 13.07
C GLY A 62 -0.30 -0.05 12.21
N TRP A 63 -0.34 0.27 10.93
CA TRP A 63 -1.40 -0.10 9.98
C TRP A 63 -1.05 -1.30 9.10
N LEU A 64 0.13 -1.88 9.30
CA LEU A 64 0.55 -3.05 8.54
C LEU A 64 -0.45 -4.23 8.68
N THR A 65 -1.12 -4.31 9.84
CA THR A 65 -2.18 -5.28 10.14
C THR A 65 -3.46 -5.08 9.33
N LEU A 66 -3.68 -3.88 8.79
CA LEU A 66 -4.83 -3.58 7.92
C LEU A 66 -4.62 -4.11 6.50
N TRP A 67 -3.36 -4.26 6.09
CA TRP A 67 -3.03 -4.64 4.73
C TRP A 67 -2.77 -6.14 4.54
N GLN A 68 -2.19 -6.79 5.54
CA GLN A 68 -2.00 -8.23 5.54
C GLN A 68 -3.07 -8.93 6.37
N PRO A 69 -3.89 -9.84 5.79
CA PRO A 69 -4.33 -10.98 6.58
C PRO A 69 -3.06 -11.77 6.91
N TRP A 70 -2.71 -11.84 8.20
CA TRP A 70 -1.51 -12.54 8.67
C TRP A 70 -1.41 -13.96 8.06
N PRO A 71 -0.26 -14.36 7.46
CA PRO A 71 0.08 -15.77 7.33
C PRO A 71 0.43 -16.29 8.73
N GLY A 72 -0.63 -16.63 9.46
CA GLY A 72 -0.64 -17.06 10.85
C GLY A 72 -2.04 -17.35 11.39
N ASN A 73 -3.11 -16.93 10.67
CA ASN A 73 -4.50 -17.23 11.03
C ASN A 73 -5.23 -18.19 10.05
N ASN A 74 -4.48 -18.90 9.19
CA ASN A 74 -5.00 -20.06 8.45
C ASN A 74 -4.76 -21.38 9.20
N ALA A 75 -4.74 -21.33 10.52
CA ALA A 75 -4.88 -22.51 11.36
C ALA A 75 -6.31 -22.56 11.94
N ARG A 76 -7.30 -22.79 11.07
CA ARG A 76 -8.50 -23.53 11.45
C ARG A 76 -9.26 -24.06 10.25
#